data_AF-A0A976KLX7-F1
#
_entry.id   AF-A0A976KLX7-F1
#
_cell.length_a   1.000
_cell.length_b   1.000
_cell.length_c   1.000
_cell.angle_alpha   90.00
_cell.angle_beta   90.00
_cell.angle_gamma   90.00
#
_symmetry.space_group_name_H-M   'P 1'
#
loop_
_entity.id
_entity.type
_entity.pdbx_description
1 polymer ?
#
loop_
_entity_poly.entity_id
_entity_poly.type
_entity_poly.pdbx_seq_one_letter_code
_entity_poly.pdbx_strand_id
1 'polypeptide(L)'
;MNSDTLQLAIELISRPSVTPDDQGCQQLIAERLERIGFQCEHLRFDDVDNLWARYGTDGPVFTFAGHTDVVPTGPLEEWQSDP
;
A
#
# COMPACT_ATOMS: atom_id res chain seq x y z
N MET A 1 2.50 11.44 21.76
CA MET A 1 1.36 11.06 20.90
C MET A 1 1.91 10.14 19.83
N ASN A 2 1.48 8.88 19.77
CA ASN A 2 1.82 7.95 18.70
C ASN A 2 0.52 7.61 17.99
N SER A 3 0.40 7.96 16.71
CA SER A 3 -0.75 7.62 15.86
C SER A 3 -0.32 6.52 14.91
N ASP A 4 -0.89 5.33 15.04
CA ASP A 4 -0.56 4.18 14.19
C ASP A 4 -0.87 4.47 12.72
N THR A 5 -1.93 5.25 12.46
CA THR A 5 -2.28 5.75 11.12
C THR A 5 -1.18 6.66 10.57
N LEU A 6 -0.68 7.60 11.37
CA LEU A 6 0.39 8.51 10.94
C LEU A 6 1.69 7.74 10.67
N GLN A 7 2.02 6.78 11.53
CA GLN A 7 3.21 5.94 11.34
C GLN A 7 3.12 5.10 10.07
N LEU A 8 1.97 4.46 9.81
CA LEU A 8 1.75 3.70 8.57
C LEU A 8 1.85 4.60 7.34
N ALA A 9 1.25 5.79 7.40
CA ALA A 9 1.31 6.74 6.29
C ALA A 9 2.76 7.17 5.99
N ILE A 10 3.55 7.49 7.00
CA ILE A 10 4.97 7.85 6.83
C ILE A 10 5.77 6.67 6.25
N GLU A 11 5.55 5.46 6.76
CA GLU A 11 6.24 4.26 6.27
C GLU A 11 5.90 3.96 4.79
N LEU A 12 4.65 4.18 4.37
CA LEU A 12 4.25 4.06 2.97
C LEU A 12 4.84 5.18 2.10
N ILE A 13 4.84 6.44 2.57
CA ILE A 13 5.42 7.57 1.83
C ILE A 13 6.93 7.39 1.61
N SER A 14 7.65 6.79 2.56
CA SER A 14 9.09 6.55 2.43
C SER A 14 9.49 5.52 1.35
N ARG A 15 8.51 4.92 0.67
CA ARG A 15 8.72 3.93 -0.39
C ARG A 15 8.51 4.64 -1.74
N PRO A 16 9.52 4.76 -2.60
CA PRO A 16 9.43 5.49 -3.86
C PRO A 16 8.69 4.66 -4.93
N SER A 17 7.41 4.36 -4.70
CA SER A 17 6.57 3.45 -5.49
C SER A 17 6.08 4.09 -6.79
N VAL A 18 7.00 4.58 -7.63
CA VAL A 18 6.61 5.16 -8.93
C VAL A 18 6.01 4.07 -9.82
N THR A 19 4.87 4.34 -10.46
CA THR A 19 4.17 3.36 -11.33
C THR A 19 5.13 2.65 -12.29
N PRO A 20 5.11 1.30 -12.40
CA PRO A 20 4.22 0.34 -11.73
C PRO A 20 4.80 -0.28 -10.44
N ASP A 21 5.93 0.21 -9.94
CA ASP A 21 6.69 -0.44 -8.88
C ASP A 21 6.01 -0.26 -7.50
N ASP A 22 5.64 -1.37 -6.84
CA ASP A 22 4.97 -1.32 -5.52
C ASP A 22 5.92 -0.93 -4.36
N GLN A 23 7.23 -1.16 -4.50
CA GLN A 23 8.24 -0.95 -3.45
C GLN A 23 7.89 -1.60 -2.09
N GLY A 24 7.17 -2.73 -2.14
CA GLY A 24 6.77 -3.50 -0.97
C GLY A 24 5.66 -2.88 -0.12
N CYS A 25 4.96 -1.86 -0.61
CA CYS A 25 3.79 -1.27 0.04
C CYS A 25 2.69 -2.32 0.28
N GLN A 26 2.37 -3.15 -0.71
CA GLN A 26 1.35 -4.19 -0.58
C GLN A 26 1.78 -5.28 0.39
N GLN A 27 3.06 -5.64 0.44
CA GLN A 27 3.57 -6.59 1.44
C GLN A 27 3.39 -6.05 2.86
N LEU A 28 3.75 -4.78 3.10
CA LEU A 28 3.56 -4.14 4.40
C LEU A 28 2.08 -4.15 4.84
N ILE A 29 1.17 -3.84 3.91
CA ILE A 29 -0.27 -3.84 4.15
C ILE A 29 -0.76 -5.26 4.46
N ALA A 30 -0.38 -6.24 3.64
CA ALA A 30 -0.77 -7.64 3.82
C ALA A 30 -0.33 -8.17 5.19
N GLU A 31 0.94 -8.00 5.57
CA GLU A 31 1.46 -8.46 6.87
C GLU A 31 0.71 -7.84 8.05
N ARG A 32 0.26 -6.58 7.96
CA ARG A 32 -0.54 -5.95 9.02
C ARG A 32 -1.97 -6.53 9.06
N LEU A 33 -2.59 -6.76 7.91
CA LEU A 33 -3.95 -7.30 7.80
C LEU A 33 -4.03 -8.79 8.18
N GLU A 34 -3.04 -9.60 7.80
CA GLU A 34 -2.95 -11.03 8.16
C GLU A 34 -2.91 -11.23 9.68
N ARG A 35 -2.20 -10.36 10.41
CA ARG A 35 -2.15 -10.41 11.89
C ARG A 35 -3.51 -10.23 12.56
N ILE A 36 -4.48 -9.64 11.86
CA ILE A 36 -5.85 -9.47 12.33
C ILE A 36 -6.86 -10.38 11.61
N GLY A 37 -6.37 -11.38 10.88
CA GLY A 37 -7.18 -12.47 10.33
C GLY A 37 -7.71 -12.27 8.91
N PHE A 38 -7.20 -11.28 8.16
CA PHE A 38 -7.49 -11.20 6.72
C PHE A 38 -6.77 -12.31 5.97
N GLN A 39 -7.44 -12.89 4.98
CA GLN A 39 -6.83 -13.69 3.94
C GLN A 39 -6.34 -12.75 2.84
N CYS A 40 -5.03 -12.73 2.60
CA CYS A 40 -4.40 -11.90 1.58
C CYS A 40 -4.06 -12.75 0.35
N GLU A 41 -4.58 -12.36 -0.81
CA GLU A 41 -4.30 -12.95 -2.11
C GLU A 41 -3.52 -11.93 -2.94
N HIS A 42 -2.27 -12.27 -3.27
CA HIS A 42 -1.43 -11.47 -4.16
C HIS A 42 -1.71 -11.85 -5.62
N LEU A 43 -2.07 -10.86 -6.43
CA LEU A 43 -2.50 -11.01 -7.81
C LEU A 43 -1.60 -10.17 -8.73
N ARG A 44 -0.57 -10.81 -9.29
CA ARG A 44 0.33 -10.14 -10.24
C ARG A 44 -0.13 -10.35 -11.67
N PHE A 45 -0.30 -9.26 -12.40
CA PHE A 45 -0.60 -9.26 -13.84
C PHE A 45 0.44 -8.41 -14.54
N ASP A 46 1.20 -9.02 -15.45
CA ASP A 46 2.34 -8.38 -16.12
C ASP A 46 3.32 -7.74 -15.12
N ASP A 47 3.48 -6.42 -15.20
CA ASP A 47 4.35 -5.61 -14.34
C ASP A 47 3.66 -5.08 -13.07
N VAL A 48 2.34 -5.25 -12.92
CA VAL A 48 1.54 -4.67 -11.84
C VAL A 48 1.23 -5.70 -10.74
N ASP A 49 1.58 -5.34 -9.51
CA ASP A 49 1.18 -6.08 -8.31
C ASP A 49 -0.19 -5.59 -7.80
N ASN A 50 -1.06 -6.52 -7.41
CA ASN A 50 -2.35 -6.21 -6.78
C ASN A 50 -2.53 -7.06 -5.52
N LEU A 51 -3.28 -6.53 -4.56
CA LEU A 51 -3.59 -7.21 -3.30
C LEU A 51 -5.11 -7.26 -3.09
N TRP A 52 -5.65 -8.48 -2.97
CA TRP A 52 -7.00 -8.71 -2.48
C TRP A 52 -6.94 -9.24 -1.05
N ALA A 53 -7.29 -8.39 -0.08
CA ALA A 53 -7.34 -8.77 1.33
C ALA A 53 -8.80 -8.86 1.81
N ARG A 54 -9.20 -10.03 2.31
CA ARG A 54 -10.58 -10.29 2.73
C ARG A 54 -10.66 -10.86 4.15
N TYR A 55 -11.54 -10.31 4.97
CA TYR A 55 -11.94 -10.87 6.26
C TYR A 55 -13.36 -11.44 6.17
N GLY A 56 -13.54 -12.73 6.52
CA GLY A 56 -14.81 -13.45 6.39
C GLY A 56 -15.13 -13.96 4.98
N THR A 57 -16.05 -14.93 4.88
CA THR A 57 -16.37 -15.66 3.63
C THR A 57 -17.75 -15.39 3.05
N ASP A 58 -18.64 -14.78 3.83
CA ASP A 58 -20.04 -14.57 3.45
C ASP A 58 -20.34 -13.08 3.19
N GLY A 59 -21.53 -12.80 2.64
CA GLY A 59 -21.97 -11.44 2.31
C GLY A 59 -22.79 -10.77 3.43
N PRO A 60 -23.03 -9.45 3.32
CA PRO A 60 -22.59 -8.55 2.25
C PRO A 60 -21.09 -8.19 2.35
N VAL A 61 -20.45 -7.95 1.20
CA VAL A 61 -19.02 -7.57 1.12
C VAL A 61 -18.91 -6.06 1.06
N PHE A 62 -18.13 -5.49 1.97
CA PHE A 62 -17.71 -4.10 1.95
C PHE A 62 -16.20 -4.03 1.66
N THR A 63 -15.78 -3.15 0.76
CA THR A 63 -14.41 -3.12 0.24
C THR A 63 -13.85 -1.70 0.22
N PHE A 64 -12.63 -1.55 0.73
CA PHE A 64 -11.78 -0.40 0.45
C PHE A 64 -10.97 -0.68 -0.82
N ALA A 65 -10.90 0.28 -1.73
CA ALA A 65 -10.08 0.22 -2.94
C ALA A 65 -9.18 1.44 -3.00
N GLY A 66 -7.94 1.24 -3.47
CA GLY A 66 -6.92 2.27 -3.59
C GLY A 66 -5.73 1.76 -4.41
N HIS A 67 -4.66 2.53 -4.45
CA HIS A 67 -3.44 2.21 -5.19
C HIS A 67 -2.22 2.57 -4.34
N THR A 68 -1.10 1.86 -4.54
CA THR A 68 0.16 2.10 -3.83
C THR A 68 1.17 2.89 -4.65
N ASP A 69 0.99 2.94 -5.97
CA ASP A 69 1.87 3.66 -6.86
C ASP A 69 1.63 5.17 -6.81
N VAL A 70 2.68 5.93 -7.11
CA VAL A 70 2.69 7.39 -7.20
C VAL A 70 3.29 7.84 -8.53
N VAL A 71 3.09 9.11 -8.86
CA VAL A 71 3.71 9.73 -10.04
C VAL A 71 5.19 10.03 -9.79
N PRO A 72 6.01 10.20 -10.84
CA PRO A 72 7.39 10.69 -10.69
C PRO A 72 7.43 12.03 -9.95
N THR A 73 8.46 12.22 -9.12
CA THR A 73 8.62 13.37 -8.20
C THR A 73 8.87 14.71 -8.90
N GLY A 74 9.30 14.69 -10.16
CA GLY A 74 9.90 15.85 -10.82
C GLY A 74 11.30 16.16 -10.26
N PRO A 75 11.84 17.38 -10.51
CA PRO A 75 13.16 17.78 -10.04
C PRO A 75 13.22 17.85 -8.50
N LEU A 76 14.16 17.13 -7.88
CA LEU A 76 14.28 17.04 -6.41
C LEU A 76 14.67 18.39 -5.77
N GLU A 77 15.39 19.23 -6.50
CA GLU A 77 15.80 20.57 -6.07
C GLU A 77 14.62 21.55 -5.89
N GLU A 78 13.46 21.25 -6.46
CA GLU A 78 12.23 22.05 -6.28
C GLU A 78 11.48 21.69 -4.98
N TRP A 79 11.86 20.58 -4.33
CA TRP A 79 11.24 20.13 -3.09
C TRP A 79 11.93 20.72 -1.84
N GLN A 80 11.13 21.10 -0.84
CA GLN A 80 11.63 21.59 0.45
C GLN A 80 12.09 20.46 1.38
N SER A 81 11.61 19.25 1.13
CA SER A 81 11.93 18.01 1.83
C SER A 81 11.95 16.88 0.82
N ASP A 82 12.76 15.84 1.07
CA ASP A 82 12.84 14.66 0.19
C ASP A 82 11.42 14.08 -0.04
N PRO A 83 10.97 13.96 -1.30
CA PRO A 83 9.64 13.45 -1.65
C PRO A 83 9.47 11.94 -1.45
#